data_AF-A0A6L3NL63-F1
#
_entry.id   AF-A0A6L3NL63-F1
#
_cell.length_a   1.000
_cell.length_b   1.000
_cell.length_c   1.000
_cell.angle_alpha   90.00
_cell.angle_beta   90.00
_cell.angle_gamma   90.00
#
_symmetry.space_group_name_H-M   'P 1'
#
loop_
_entity.id
_entity.type
_entity.pdbx_description
1 polymer ?
#
loop_
_entity_poly.entity_id
_entity_poly.type
_entity_poly.pdbx_seq_one_letter_code
_entity_poly.pdbx_strand_id
1 'polypeptide(L)' 'AAGWADLIAFGRPFVANPDLPERLRTGAALAPHDRNTLFGGGARGLVDYPTLAQAAA' A
#
# COMPACT_ATOMS: atom_id res chain seq x y z
N ALA A 1 17.79 -11.29 16.24
CA ALA A 1 17.42 -10.02 15.59
C ALA A 1 18.35 -8.92 16.08
N ALA A 2 18.77 -7.98 15.23
CA ALA A 2 19.77 -6.97 15.60
C ALA A 2 19.21 -5.77 16.40
N GLY A 3 17.91 -5.76 16.73
CA GLY A 3 17.30 -4.75 17.60
C GLY A 3 17.22 -3.33 17.01
N TRP A 4 17.13 -3.20 15.69
CA TRP A 4 17.21 -1.89 15.02
C TRP A 4 15.98 -1.01 15.17
N ALA A 5 14.80 -1.60 15.34
CA ALA A 5 13.55 -0.87 15.54
C ALA A 5 12.48 -1.78 16.16
N ASP A 6 11.55 -1.16 16.88
CA ASP A 6 10.35 -1.82 17.41
C ASP A 6 9.18 -1.74 16.42
N LEU A 7 9.10 -0.66 15.64
CA LEU A 7 8.04 -0.38 14.67
C LEU A 7 8.61 0.26 13.40
N ILE A 8 7.97 -0.03 12.26
CA ILE A 8 8.27 0.57 10.96
C ILE A 8 6.99 1.17 10.40
N ALA A 9 7.01 2.47 10.06
CA ALA A 9 5.90 3.16 9.43
C ALA A 9 6.10 3.24 7.91
N PHE A 10 5.03 3.03 7.15
CA PHE A 10 5.05 3.05 5.68
C PHE A 10 4.17 4.19 5.15
N GLY A 11 4.72 5.01 4.26
CA GLY A 11 3.98 6.09 3.58
C GLY A 11 3.35 5.63 2.27
N ARG A 12 3.97 6.00 1.14
CA ARG A 12 3.47 5.72 -0.22
C ARG A 12 3.11 4.24 -0.50
N PRO A 13 3.83 3.23 0.02
CA PRO A 13 3.40 1.84 -0.15
C PRO A 13 2.01 1.58 0.44
N PHE A 14 1.68 2.18 1.58
CA PHE A 14 0.38 2.00 2.23
C PHE A 14 -0.73 2.76 1.51
N VAL A 15 -0.42 3.93 0.93
CA VAL A 15 -1.39 4.69 0.10
C VAL A 15 -1.94 3.83 -1.04
N ALA A 16 -1.07 3.10 -1.73
CA ALA A 16 -1.47 2.28 -2.88
C ALA A 16 -1.90 0.85 -2.56
N ASN A 17 -1.71 0.40 -1.31
CA ASN A 17 -1.94 -0.97 -0.90
C ASN A 17 -2.74 -0.95 0.42
N PRO A 18 -4.09 -0.93 0.36
CA PRO A 18 -4.93 -0.92 1.56
C PRO A 18 -4.71 -2.17 2.44
N ASP A 19 -4.16 -3.23 1.85
CA ASP A 19 -3.82 -4.51 2.46
C ASP A 19 -2.30 -4.72 2.60
N LEU A 20 -1.50 -3.64 2.68
CA LEU A 20 -0.03 -3.71 2.77
C LEU A 20 0.50 -4.71 3.82
N PRO A 21 -0.05 -4.80 5.06
CA PRO A 21 0.46 -5.75 6.04
C PRO A 21 0.40 -7.20 5.56
N GLU A 22 -0.68 -7.57 4.87
CA GLU A 22 -0.88 -8.93 4.36
C GLU A 22 0.05 -9.23 3.20
N ARG A 23 0.26 -8.26 2.30
CA ARG A 23 1.22 -8.40 1.20
C ARG A 23 2.65 -8.59 1.72
N LEU A 24 3.06 -7.80 2.71
CA LEU A 24 4.37 -7.94 3.34
C LEU A 24 4.52 -9.29 4.05
N ARG A 25 3.47 -9.75 4.75
CA ARG A 25 3.45 -11.03 5.46
C ARG A 25 3.61 -12.23 4.52
N THR A 26 3.02 -12.16 3.33
CA THR A 26 2.99 -13.28 2.35
C THR A 26 4.03 -13.14 1.24
N GLY A 27 4.74 -12.00 1.15
CA GLY A 27 5.64 -11.70 0.05
C GLY A 27 4.93 -11.41 -1.27
N ALA A 28 3.66 -10.99 -1.23
CA ALA A 28 2.89 -10.65 -2.43
C ALA A 28 3.39 -9.36 -3.08
N ALA A 29 3.14 -9.22 -4.38
CA ALA A 29 3.49 -8.03 -5.14
C ALA A 29 2.74 -6.79 -4.62
N LEU A 30 3.45 -5.67 -4.50
CA LEU A 30 2.87 -4.39 -4.13
C LEU A 30 2.37 -3.65 -5.38
N ALA A 31 1.19 -3.05 -5.27
CA ALA A 31 0.68 -2.14 -6.28
C ALA A 31 1.53 -0.85 -6.31
N PRO A 32 1.84 -0.33 -7.51
CA PRO A 32 2.49 0.96 -7.65
C PRO A 32 1.53 2.09 -7.24
N HIS A 33 2.07 3.16 -6.67
CA HIS A 33 1.30 4.38 -6.40
C HIS A 33 1.34 5.31 -7.61
N ASP A 34 0.23 5.99 -7.88
CA ASP A 34 0.19 7.13 -8.78
C ASP A 34 0.59 8.40 -8.01
N ARG A 35 1.62 9.09 -8.50
CA ARG A 35 2.12 10.33 -7.89
C ARG A 35 1.22 11.52 -8.18
N ASN A 36 0.46 11.47 -9.27
CA ASN A 36 -0.38 12.59 -9.72
C ASN A 36 -1.64 12.76 -8.88
N THR A 37 -1.98 11.75 -8.07
CA THR A 37 -3.19 11.72 -7.23
C THR A 37 -2.89 11.86 -5.74
N LEU A 38 -1.64 12.16 -5.36
CA LEU A 38 -1.24 12.20 -3.94
C LEU A 38 -1.80 13.42 -3.18
N PHE A 39 -2.06 14.52 -3.87
CA PHE A 39 -2.44 15.79 -3.23
C PHE A 39 -3.63 16.42 -3.94
N GLY A 40 -4.71 16.69 -3.20
CA GLY A 40 -5.96 17.18 -3.76
C GLY A 40 -6.69 16.11 -4.58
N GLY A 41 -7.63 16.53 -5.43
CA GLY A 41 -8.42 15.61 -6.26
C GLY A 41 -9.69 15.12 -5.58
N GLY A 42 -10.01 13.83 -5.75
CA GLY A 42 -11.24 13.20 -5.27
C GLY A 42 -11.01 11.74 -4.90
N ALA A 43 -11.95 10.84 -5.22
CA ALA A 43 -11.85 9.43 -4.87
C ALA A 43 -10.64 8.70 -5.49
N ARG A 44 -10.21 9.14 -6.69
CA ARG A 44 -9.12 8.51 -7.44
C ARG A 44 -7.78 8.68 -6.73
N GLY A 45 -7.09 7.56 -6.53
CA GLY A 45 -5.81 7.49 -5.82
C GLY A 45 -5.93 7.69 -4.30
N LEU A 46 -7.14 7.60 -3.76
CA LEU A 46 -7.42 7.70 -2.33
C LEU A 46 -8.17 6.46 -1.81
N VAL A 47 -9.31 6.11 -2.42
CA VAL A 47 -10.17 5.01 -1.95
C VAL A 47 -10.33 3.87 -2.98
N ASP A 48 -9.74 4.01 -4.17
CA ASP A 48 -9.95 3.11 -5.30
C ASP A 48 -8.74 2.23 -5.64
N TYR A 49 -7.70 2.22 -4.80
CA TYR A 49 -6.64 1.22 -4.92
C TYR A 49 -7.17 -0.18 -4.59
N PRO A 50 -6.97 -1.19 -5.47
CA PRO A 50 -7.49 -2.52 -5.26
C PRO A 50 -6.70 -3.28 -4.19
N THR A 51 -7.41 -4.09 -3.40
CA THR A 51 -6.79 -5.14 -2.58
C THR A 51 -6.17 -6.23 -3.47
N LEU A 52 -5.31 -7.07 -2.90
CA LEU A 52 -4.74 -8.22 -3.60
C LEU A 52 -5.84 -9.16 -4.12
N ALA A 53 -6.90 -9.36 -3.34
CA ALA A 53 -8.05 -10.18 -3.74
C ALA A 53 -8.82 -9.57 -4.92
N GLN A 54 -8.99 -8.24 -4.94
CA GLN A 54 -9.64 -7.53 -6.05
C GLN A 54 -8.78 -7.53 -7.32
N ALA A 55 -7.45 -7.49 -7.19
CA ALA A 55 -6.52 -7.51 -8.32
C ALA A 55 -6.32 -8.91 -8.93
N ALA A 56 -6.65 -9.97 -8.19
CA ALA A 56 -6.54 -11.36 -8.65
C ALA A 56 -7.82 -11.92 -9.31
N ALA A 57 -8.93 -11.16 -9.23
CA ALA A 57 -10.20 -11.46 -9.88
C ALA A 57 -10.24 -10.92 -11.31
#